data_AF-A0A6L2P853-F1
#
_entry.id   AF-A0A6L2P853-F1
#
_cell.length_a   1.000
_cell.length_b   1.000
_cell.length_c   1.000
_cell.angle_alpha   90.00
_cell.angle_beta   90.00
_cell.angle_gamma   90.00
#
_symmetry.space_group_name_H-M   'P 1'
#
loop_
_entity.id
_entity.type
_entity.pdbx_description
1 polymer ?
#
loop_
_entity_poly.entity_id
_entity_poly.type
_entity_poly.pdbx_seq_one_letter_code
_entity_poly.pdbx_strand_id
1 'polypeptide(L)'
;MDKLAKVSLEFEPRHYQTKPVEFVRLVTPRRPPETGCHGLPVDSADCNYRPFIVPGTWLTFITSLQLFSVKDPDDKKKICDNQKAIANLITEADDLFNENQYKKLYELLCPHKESNDVEILWRLSRALHHLSKHECSNEEKKQYVFEGYALVEKALQLNDSHYAVHKWYSIFLDMRAAYDGIKARITQLPNVKKHLLRAIELNPKDATTLYILGYWCYNIASMPWYQRKIASAIFATPPTSSFDEALIYFSKAEEADPNFYSQNLLMLGKTYLKLEENEKARYFLKLASLYPPRTDDDLQNVLAGALFGIHVGFPLACFLTGIGATCCYLWSYWLGKDLIEYYIPNKMKVLQEKVCQIDVRHLYISVSAARLMPYNFLTVQAGEILGSLTSVNELIKVDTVIKLAVMACVALVPALYLRSVDVYTET
;
A
#
# COMPACT_ATOMS: atom_id res chain seq x y z
N MET A 1 49.42 -5.59 0.24
CA MET A 1 49.24 -5.48 -1.23
C MET A 1 49.63 -6.81 -1.83
N ASP A 2 48.92 -7.25 -2.88
CA ASP A 2 48.97 -8.58 -3.51
C ASP A 2 48.30 -9.74 -2.76
N LYS A 3 46.97 -9.85 -2.92
CA LYS A 3 46.18 -11.09 -3.11
C LYS A 3 44.68 -10.81 -3.32
N LEU A 4 44.34 -9.90 -4.24
CA LEU A 4 42.96 -9.63 -4.67
C LEU A 4 42.88 -9.43 -6.19
N ALA A 5 43.20 -10.46 -6.96
CA ALA A 5 42.94 -10.47 -8.40
C ALA A 5 42.84 -11.91 -8.92
N LYS A 6 41.60 -12.40 -9.06
CA LYS A 6 41.12 -13.43 -10.03
C LYS A 6 39.91 -14.17 -9.44
N VAL A 7 38.72 -13.67 -9.73
CA VAL A 7 37.61 -14.49 -10.25
C VAL A 7 36.82 -13.57 -11.18
N SER A 8 37.27 -13.48 -12.43
CA SER A 8 36.43 -13.07 -13.55
C SER A 8 35.59 -14.29 -13.90
N LEU A 9 34.28 -14.22 -13.71
CA LEU A 9 33.34 -15.17 -14.32
C LEU A 9 32.53 -14.40 -15.35
N GLU A 10 32.86 -14.69 -16.61
CA GLU A 10 32.14 -14.31 -17.81
C GLU A 10 30.67 -14.70 -17.68
N PHE A 11 29.78 -13.72 -17.80
CA PHE A 11 28.36 -13.97 -18.06
C PHE A 11 28.13 -13.88 -19.57
N GLU A 12 28.18 -15.03 -20.25
CA GLU A 12 27.54 -15.16 -21.56
C GLU A 12 26.00 -15.11 -21.39
N PRO A 13 25.27 -14.42 -22.27
CA PRO A 13 23.81 -14.42 -22.24
C PRO A 13 23.29 -15.75 -22.79
N ARG A 14 23.04 -16.73 -21.91
CA ARG A 14 22.21 -17.88 -22.30
C ARG A 14 20.75 -17.43 -22.40
N HIS A 15 20.22 -17.48 -23.61
CA HIS A 15 18.79 -17.56 -23.86
C HIS A 15 18.17 -18.67 -23.00
N TYR A 16 17.47 -18.30 -21.93
CA TYR A 16 16.63 -19.23 -21.17
C TYR A 16 15.22 -19.20 -21.76
N GLN A 17 14.93 -20.21 -22.58
CA GLN A 17 13.56 -20.64 -22.83
C GLN A 17 12.92 -21.00 -21.49
N THR A 18 11.86 -20.29 -21.14
CA THR A 18 10.98 -20.64 -20.04
C THR A 18 10.31 -21.97 -20.35
N LYS A 19 10.69 -23.04 -19.65
CA LYS A 19 9.88 -24.25 -19.60
C LYS A 19 8.69 -23.99 -18.66
N PRO A 20 7.45 -24.35 -19.05
CA PRO A 20 6.30 -24.18 -18.19
C PRO A 20 6.41 -25.12 -16.98
N VAL A 21 6.17 -24.57 -15.80
CA VAL A 21 6.03 -25.33 -14.55
C VAL A 21 4.72 -26.12 -14.64
N GLU A 22 4.80 -27.44 -14.69
CA GLU A 22 3.63 -28.32 -14.56
C GLU A 22 3.06 -28.19 -13.14
N PHE A 23 1.93 -27.48 -13.01
CA PHE A 23 1.15 -27.47 -11.79
C PHE A 23 0.15 -28.65 -11.79
N VAL A 24 0.24 -29.43 -10.72
CA VAL A 24 -0.57 -30.62 -10.41
C VAL A 24 -2.07 -30.32 -10.42
N ARG A 25 -2.83 -31.05 -11.24
CA ARG A 25 -4.30 -31.06 -11.27
C ARG A 25 -4.87 -31.78 -10.04
N LEU A 26 -5.60 -31.05 -9.20
CA LEU A 26 -6.51 -31.53 -8.14
C LEU A 26 -7.56 -30.40 -8.00
N VAL A 27 -8.89 -30.53 -8.09
CA VAL A 27 -9.89 -31.61 -7.97
C VAL A 27 -11.12 -31.17 -8.80
N THR A 28 -11.75 -32.06 -9.57
CA THR A 28 -13.06 -31.81 -10.22
C THR A 28 -14.19 -32.43 -9.38
N PRO A 29 -15.40 -31.82 -9.32
CA PRO A 29 -16.53 -32.41 -8.62
C PRO A 29 -17.22 -33.51 -9.45
N ARG A 30 -17.59 -34.60 -8.78
CA ARG A 30 -18.29 -35.78 -9.33
C ARG A 30 -19.69 -35.41 -9.85
N ARG A 31 -20.07 -35.91 -11.03
CA ARG A 31 -21.47 -36.02 -11.50
C ARG A 31 -22.16 -37.26 -10.87
N PRO A 32 -23.48 -37.23 -10.62
CA PRO A 32 -24.25 -38.43 -10.29
C PRO A 32 -24.66 -39.22 -11.57
N PRO A 33 -25.09 -40.49 -11.43
CA PRO A 33 -25.14 -41.43 -12.55
C PRO A 33 -26.44 -41.36 -13.36
N GLU A 34 -26.31 -41.61 -14.66
CA GLU A 34 -27.41 -41.85 -15.60
C GLU A 34 -27.97 -43.27 -15.42
N THR A 35 -29.29 -43.40 -15.41
CA THR A 35 -30.03 -44.66 -15.61
C THR A 35 -30.93 -44.47 -16.84
N GLY A 36 -31.01 -45.51 -17.67
CA GLY A 36 -31.35 -45.39 -19.08
C GLY A 36 -32.77 -45.80 -19.51
N CYS A 37 -32.94 -45.66 -20.83
CA CYS A 37 -33.84 -46.37 -21.76
C CYS A 37 -35.36 -46.18 -21.63
N HIS A 38 -36.00 -45.63 -22.68
CA HIS A 38 -36.74 -46.40 -23.70
C HIS A 38 -37.63 -45.50 -24.60
N GLY A 39 -37.68 -45.79 -25.91
CA GLY A 39 -38.92 -45.69 -26.71
C GLY A 39 -39.08 -44.50 -27.68
N LEU A 40 -38.78 -44.76 -28.96
CA LEU A 40 -39.30 -44.09 -30.18
C LEU A 40 -40.86 -44.15 -30.26
N PRO A 41 -41.59 -43.37 -31.11
CA PRO A 41 -41.24 -43.06 -32.51
C PRO A 41 -41.60 -41.68 -33.08
N VAL A 42 -41.11 -41.52 -34.31
CA VAL A 42 -41.32 -40.48 -35.32
C VAL A 42 -42.79 -40.38 -35.72
N ASP A 43 -43.32 -39.15 -35.85
CA ASP A 43 -44.37 -38.83 -36.82
C ASP A 43 -44.29 -37.37 -37.28
N SER A 44 -44.47 -37.22 -38.59
CA SER A 44 -44.47 -36.01 -39.41
C SER A 44 -45.75 -35.19 -39.28
N ALA A 45 -45.66 -33.85 -39.25
CA ALA A 45 -46.68 -32.97 -39.82
C ALA A 45 -46.15 -31.53 -39.99
N ASP A 46 -46.19 -31.06 -41.23
CA ASP A 46 -46.15 -29.65 -41.61
C ASP A 46 -47.29 -28.85 -40.95
N CYS A 47 -47.00 -27.58 -40.62
CA CYS A 47 -47.74 -26.38 -41.07
C CYS A 47 -47.72 -25.21 -40.06
N ASN A 48 -47.39 -24.04 -40.59
CA ASN A 48 -47.88 -22.70 -40.21
C ASN A 48 -47.37 -22.06 -38.91
N TYR A 49 -46.19 -21.43 -39.01
CA TYR A 49 -45.88 -20.22 -38.23
C TYR A 49 -46.03 -18.99 -39.13
N ARG A 50 -47.11 -18.22 -38.95
CA ARG A 50 -47.20 -16.83 -39.40
C ARG A 50 -46.86 -15.93 -38.21
N PRO A 51 -45.87 -15.03 -38.28
CA PRO A 51 -45.74 -13.98 -37.29
C PRO A 51 -46.83 -12.93 -37.52
N PHE A 52 -47.58 -12.65 -36.46
CA PHE A 52 -48.61 -11.63 -36.37
C PHE A 52 -47.96 -10.24 -36.47
N ILE A 53 -48.18 -9.55 -37.59
CA ILE A 53 -47.73 -8.17 -37.82
C ILE A 53 -48.77 -7.25 -37.17
N VAL A 54 -48.36 -6.51 -36.14
CA VAL A 54 -49.11 -5.34 -35.65
C VAL A 54 -48.80 -4.16 -36.58
N PRO A 55 -49.79 -3.60 -37.30
CA PRO A 55 -49.56 -2.49 -38.20
C PRO A 55 -49.68 -1.17 -37.42
N GLY A 56 -48.57 -0.50 -37.19
CA GLY A 56 -48.59 0.91 -36.76
C GLY A 56 -47.55 1.25 -35.70
N THR A 57 -46.34 1.56 -36.15
CA THR A 57 -45.59 2.79 -35.79
C THR A 57 -44.29 2.86 -36.59
N TRP A 58 -44.39 2.94 -37.92
CA TRP A 58 -43.24 3.35 -38.74
C TRP A 58 -42.77 4.79 -38.40
N LEU A 59 -43.61 5.59 -37.73
CA LEU A 59 -43.26 6.92 -37.23
C LEU A 59 -42.31 6.91 -36.01
N THR A 60 -42.25 5.87 -35.18
CA THR A 60 -41.32 5.84 -34.03
C THR A 60 -39.93 5.32 -34.40
N PHE A 61 -39.80 4.64 -35.55
CA PHE A 61 -38.50 4.24 -36.10
C PHE A 61 -37.80 5.39 -36.84
N ILE A 62 -38.56 6.31 -37.45
CA ILE A 62 -38.01 7.49 -38.14
C ILE A 62 -37.59 8.56 -37.12
N THR A 63 -38.27 8.69 -35.98
CA THR A 63 -37.84 9.62 -34.91
C THR A 63 -36.60 9.14 -34.16
N SER A 64 -36.33 7.83 -34.08
CA SER A 64 -35.06 7.30 -33.55
C SER A 64 -33.90 7.34 -34.55
N LEU A 65 -34.18 7.43 -35.86
CA LEU A 65 -33.16 7.57 -36.91
C LEU A 65 -32.82 9.04 -37.23
N GLN A 66 -33.58 10.00 -36.70
CA GLN A 66 -33.38 11.43 -36.92
C GLN A 66 -32.50 12.14 -35.88
N LEU A 67 -31.90 11.42 -34.91
CA LEU A 67 -31.04 12.06 -33.89
C LEU A 67 -29.53 11.97 -34.12
N PHE A 68 -29.03 11.25 -35.15
CA PHE A 68 -27.60 11.30 -35.53
C PHE A 68 -27.40 11.17 -37.04
N SER A 69 -28.05 12.03 -37.83
CA SER A 69 -27.57 12.29 -39.19
C SER A 69 -26.57 13.45 -39.14
N VAL A 70 -25.30 13.17 -38.80
CA VAL A 70 -24.20 14.13 -38.98
C VAL A 70 -24.10 14.45 -40.47
N LYS A 71 -24.68 15.59 -40.87
CA LYS A 71 -25.01 15.92 -42.25
C LYS A 71 -23.86 16.62 -43.00
N ASP A 72 -22.83 17.10 -42.29
CA ASP A 72 -21.72 17.83 -42.90
C ASP A 72 -20.37 17.09 -42.78
N PRO A 73 -19.59 16.96 -43.87
CA PRO A 73 -18.26 16.33 -43.84
C PRO A 73 -17.24 17.10 -43.00
N ASP A 74 -17.42 18.42 -42.83
CA ASP A 74 -16.58 19.24 -41.94
C ASP A 74 -16.80 18.92 -40.44
N ASP A 75 -18.02 18.58 -40.03
CA ASP A 75 -18.31 18.18 -38.65
C ASP A 75 -17.76 16.78 -38.36
N LYS A 76 -17.83 15.86 -39.33
CA LYS A 76 -17.17 14.54 -39.20
C LYS A 76 -15.66 14.69 -39.06
N LYS A 77 -15.04 15.60 -39.82
CA LYS A 77 -13.60 15.88 -39.75
C LYS A 77 -13.22 16.46 -38.38
N LYS A 78 -13.97 17.46 -37.88
CA LYS A 78 -13.75 18.03 -36.54
C LYS A 78 -13.90 17.01 -35.42
N ILE A 79 -14.90 16.12 -35.49
CA ILE A 79 -15.08 15.04 -34.50
C ILE A 79 -13.88 14.08 -34.51
N CYS A 80 -13.42 13.67 -35.70
CA CYS A 80 -12.26 12.81 -35.86
C CYS A 80 -10.96 13.47 -35.36
N ASP A 81 -10.76 14.75 -35.67
CA ASP A 81 -9.60 15.52 -35.23
C ASP A 81 -9.59 15.68 -33.70
N ASN A 82 -10.76 15.90 -33.08
CA ASN A 82 -10.89 15.98 -31.63
C ASN A 82 -10.65 14.62 -30.95
N GLN A 83 -11.18 13.52 -31.49
CA GLN A 83 -10.90 12.17 -31.00
C GLN A 83 -9.42 11.83 -31.07
N LYS A 84 -8.75 12.23 -32.15
CA LYS A 84 -7.30 12.05 -32.30
C LYS A 84 -6.50 12.90 -31.32
N ALA A 85 -6.93 14.13 -31.05
CA ALA A 85 -6.32 14.99 -30.06
C ALA A 85 -6.45 14.39 -28.64
N ILE A 86 -7.62 13.86 -28.28
CA ILE A 86 -7.84 13.18 -26.99
C ILE A 86 -6.99 11.91 -26.90
N ALA A 87 -6.91 11.11 -27.97
CA ALA A 87 -6.07 9.91 -27.99
C ALA A 87 -4.58 10.24 -27.79
N ASN A 88 -4.08 11.32 -28.41
CA ASN A 88 -2.72 11.80 -28.23
C ASN A 88 -2.49 12.28 -26.79
N LEU A 89 -3.43 13.04 -26.22
CA LEU A 89 -3.38 13.50 -24.83
C LEU A 89 -3.33 12.33 -23.83
N ILE A 90 -4.15 11.30 -24.07
CA ILE A 90 -4.16 10.08 -23.25
C ILE A 90 -2.82 9.35 -23.35
N THR A 91 -2.27 9.23 -24.56
CA THR A 91 -0.98 8.58 -24.77
C THR A 91 0.13 9.32 -24.02
N GLU A 92 0.20 10.64 -24.16
CA GLU A 92 1.16 11.48 -23.43
C GLU A 92 0.99 11.37 -21.91
N ALA A 93 -0.25 11.30 -21.42
CA ALA A 93 -0.54 11.11 -20.01
C ALA A 93 -0.08 9.73 -19.48
N ASP A 94 -0.25 8.67 -20.27
CA ASP A 94 0.23 7.33 -19.91
C ASP A 94 1.78 7.25 -19.95
N ASP A 95 2.42 7.93 -20.89
CA ASP A 95 3.88 8.04 -20.96
C ASP A 95 4.45 8.78 -19.73
N LEU A 96 3.90 9.94 -19.37
CA LEU A 96 4.29 10.69 -18.17
C LEU A 96 4.10 9.87 -16.89
N PHE A 97 3.04 9.03 -16.84
CA PHE A 97 2.83 8.12 -15.73
C PHE A 97 3.93 7.06 -15.64
N ASN A 98 4.29 6.44 -16.77
CA ASN A 98 5.34 5.43 -16.84
C ASN A 98 6.72 5.99 -16.49
N GLU A 99 6.96 7.28 -16.76
CA GLU A 99 8.16 8.01 -16.38
C GLU A 99 8.16 8.52 -14.92
N ASN A 100 7.13 8.20 -14.13
CA ASN A 100 6.92 8.70 -12.76
C ASN A 100 6.81 10.23 -12.65
N GLN A 101 6.44 10.94 -13.73
CA GLN A 101 6.33 12.40 -13.76
C GLN A 101 4.92 12.86 -13.35
N TYR A 102 4.46 12.46 -12.16
CA TYR A 102 3.08 12.64 -11.71
C TYR A 102 2.63 14.10 -11.63
N LYS A 103 3.55 15.03 -11.30
CA LYS A 103 3.25 16.47 -11.28
C LYS A 103 2.96 17.02 -12.68
N LYS A 104 3.77 16.65 -13.67
CA LYS A 104 3.54 17.05 -15.07
C LYS A 104 2.27 16.41 -15.62
N LEU A 105 2.02 15.14 -15.27
CA LEU A 105 0.77 14.46 -15.61
C LEU A 105 -0.46 15.21 -15.07
N TYR A 106 -0.40 15.65 -13.82
CA TYR A 106 -1.46 16.46 -13.22
C TYR A 106 -1.62 17.80 -13.94
N GLU A 107 -0.53 18.53 -14.22
CA GLU A 107 -0.55 19.79 -14.95
C GLU A 107 -1.13 19.65 -16.37
N LEU A 108 -0.87 18.52 -17.05
CA LEU A 108 -1.40 18.19 -18.37
C LEU A 108 -2.92 17.93 -18.35
N LEU A 109 -3.41 17.18 -17.36
CA LEU A 109 -4.82 16.74 -17.32
C LEU A 109 -5.76 17.67 -16.53
N CYS A 110 -5.23 18.47 -15.59
CA CYS A 110 -6.03 19.37 -14.75
C CYS A 110 -6.91 20.36 -15.55
N PRO A 111 -6.46 20.95 -16.68
CA PRO A 111 -7.33 21.78 -17.53
C PRO A 111 -8.58 21.05 -18.04
N HIS A 112 -8.55 19.72 -18.10
CA HIS A 112 -9.63 18.86 -18.59
C HIS A 112 -10.46 18.22 -17.46
N LYS A 113 -10.31 18.65 -16.20
CA LYS A 113 -11.04 18.07 -15.04
C LYS A 113 -12.56 18.18 -15.16
N GLU A 114 -13.06 19.21 -15.85
CA GLU A 114 -14.50 19.41 -16.06
C GLU A 114 -15.04 18.62 -17.26
N SER A 115 -14.17 17.94 -18.02
CA SER A 115 -14.61 17.09 -19.12
C SER A 115 -15.50 15.94 -18.62
N ASN A 116 -16.36 15.45 -19.52
CA ASN A 116 -17.14 14.23 -19.30
C ASN A 116 -16.45 13.00 -19.93
N ASP A 117 -15.14 13.09 -20.15
CA ASP A 117 -14.35 11.98 -20.67
C ASP A 117 -13.82 11.13 -19.51
N VAL A 118 -14.35 9.92 -19.41
CA VAL A 118 -14.00 8.96 -18.36
C VAL A 118 -12.52 8.63 -18.37
N GLU A 119 -11.88 8.56 -19.54
CA GLU A 119 -10.46 8.21 -19.69
C GLU A 119 -9.53 9.26 -19.09
N ILE A 120 -9.94 10.53 -19.16
CA ILE A 120 -9.22 11.65 -18.55
C ILE A 120 -9.43 11.66 -17.04
N LEU A 121 -10.69 11.51 -16.59
CA LEU A 121 -11.05 11.64 -15.18
C LEU A 121 -10.33 10.62 -14.30
N TRP A 122 -10.34 9.32 -14.67
CA TRP A 122 -9.69 8.31 -13.83
C TRP A 122 -8.16 8.45 -13.85
N ARG A 123 -7.55 8.91 -14.96
CA ARG A 123 -6.10 9.16 -15.05
C ARG A 123 -5.67 10.36 -14.23
N LEU A 124 -6.48 11.43 -14.21
CA LEU A 124 -6.25 12.57 -13.34
C LEU A 124 -6.35 12.16 -11.86
N SER A 125 -7.35 11.36 -11.49
CA SER A 125 -7.44 10.78 -10.15
C SER A 125 -6.24 9.89 -9.81
N ARG A 126 -5.75 9.08 -10.75
CA ARG A 126 -4.50 8.32 -10.58
C ARG A 126 -3.32 9.25 -10.28
N ALA A 127 -3.16 10.34 -11.01
CA ALA A 127 -2.09 11.31 -10.76
C ALA A 127 -2.18 11.90 -9.33
N LEU A 128 -3.39 12.29 -8.91
CA LEU A 128 -3.66 12.81 -7.56
C LEU A 128 -3.33 11.78 -6.47
N HIS A 129 -3.63 10.50 -6.68
CA HIS A 129 -3.27 9.43 -5.76
C HIS A 129 -1.75 9.35 -5.54
N HIS A 130 -0.97 9.38 -6.62
CA HIS A 130 0.49 9.36 -6.52
C HIS A 130 1.03 10.65 -5.88
N LEU A 131 0.50 11.83 -6.24
CA LEU A 131 0.86 13.09 -5.59
C LEU A 131 0.57 13.08 -4.08
N SER A 132 -0.50 12.42 -3.64
CA SER A 132 -0.84 12.26 -2.22
C SER A 132 0.13 11.37 -1.43
N LYS A 133 1.01 10.63 -2.11
CA LYS A 133 2.04 9.77 -1.52
C LYS A 133 3.42 10.43 -1.46
N HIS A 134 3.72 11.37 -2.35
CA HIS A 134 4.97 12.14 -2.28
C HIS A 134 4.94 13.17 -1.16
N GLU A 135 6.11 13.70 -0.78
CA GLU A 135 6.29 14.69 0.29
C GLU A 135 5.31 15.86 0.15
N CYS A 136 4.20 15.81 0.89
CA CYS A 136 3.15 16.82 0.91
C CYS A 136 2.61 16.99 2.34
N SER A 137 2.03 18.15 2.62
CA SER A 137 1.38 18.39 3.91
C SER A 137 0.16 17.49 4.09
N ASN A 138 -0.27 17.26 5.33
CA ASN A 138 -1.50 16.50 5.61
C ASN A 138 -2.73 17.14 4.96
N GLU A 139 -2.77 18.47 4.87
CA GLU A 139 -3.82 19.24 4.22
C GLU A 139 -3.83 19.02 2.71
N GLU A 140 -2.67 19.05 2.05
CA GLU A 140 -2.53 18.80 0.61
C GLU A 140 -2.91 17.36 0.28
N LYS A 141 -2.45 16.40 1.09
CA LYS A 141 -2.85 15.00 0.97
C LYS A 141 -4.37 14.83 1.03
N LYS A 142 -5.01 15.49 2.00
CA LYS A 142 -6.47 15.47 2.13
C LYS A 142 -7.13 16.09 0.89
N GLN A 143 -6.63 17.22 0.41
CA GLN A 143 -7.16 17.87 -0.79
C GLN A 143 -7.10 16.93 -2.01
N TYR A 144 -5.95 16.31 -2.28
CA TYR A 144 -5.79 15.37 -3.39
C TYR A 144 -6.70 14.15 -3.27
N VAL A 145 -6.90 13.62 -2.07
CA VAL A 145 -7.82 12.49 -1.84
C VAL A 145 -9.27 12.88 -2.12
N PHE A 146 -9.71 14.04 -1.63
CA PHE A 146 -11.08 14.50 -1.81
C PHE A 146 -11.37 14.88 -3.27
N GLU A 147 -10.44 15.56 -3.92
CA GLU A 147 -10.54 15.92 -5.35
C GLU A 147 -10.55 14.66 -6.23
N GLY A 148 -9.60 13.74 -6.00
CA GLY A 148 -9.53 12.50 -6.75
C GLY A 148 -10.78 11.63 -6.59
N TYR A 149 -11.38 11.60 -5.39
CA TYR A 149 -12.66 10.94 -5.13
C TYR A 149 -13.81 11.57 -5.94
N ALA A 150 -13.93 12.90 -5.95
CA ALA A 150 -14.99 13.59 -6.68
C ALA A 150 -14.92 13.31 -8.20
N LEU A 151 -13.71 13.28 -8.76
CA LEU A 151 -13.48 12.97 -10.17
C LEU A 151 -13.89 11.54 -10.54
N VAL A 152 -13.53 10.53 -9.73
CA VAL A 152 -13.94 9.14 -10.01
C VAL A 152 -15.40 8.88 -9.72
N GLU A 153 -16.01 9.60 -8.79
CA GLU A 153 -17.46 9.56 -8.56
C GLU A 153 -18.23 10.12 -9.76
N LYS A 154 -17.78 11.24 -10.33
CA LYS A 154 -18.28 11.77 -11.60
C LYS A 154 -18.09 10.76 -12.75
N ALA A 155 -16.90 10.18 -12.87
CA ALA A 155 -16.59 9.19 -13.91
C ALA A 155 -17.51 7.95 -13.81
N LEU A 156 -17.83 7.51 -12.59
CA LEU A 156 -18.72 6.38 -12.34
C LEU A 156 -20.17 6.68 -12.74
N GLN A 157 -20.63 7.92 -12.53
CA GLN A 157 -21.97 8.36 -12.99
C GLN A 157 -22.05 8.44 -14.52
N LEU A 158 -20.94 8.76 -15.19
CA LEU A 158 -20.87 8.82 -16.66
C LEU A 158 -20.79 7.44 -17.29
N ASN A 159 -20.02 6.51 -16.71
CA ASN A 159 -19.86 5.16 -17.23
C ASN A 159 -19.54 4.13 -16.11
N ASP A 160 -20.53 3.32 -15.76
CA ASP A 160 -20.43 2.22 -14.79
C ASP A 160 -19.98 0.87 -15.41
N SER A 161 -19.63 0.88 -16.69
CA SER A 161 -19.10 -0.29 -17.41
C SER A 161 -17.59 -0.23 -17.63
N HIS A 162 -16.92 0.80 -17.09
CA HIS A 162 -15.47 0.97 -17.23
C HIS A 162 -14.68 0.40 -16.04
N TYR A 163 -13.86 -0.62 -16.28
CA TYR A 163 -13.13 -1.34 -15.22
C TYR A 163 -12.22 -0.41 -14.40
N ALA A 164 -11.50 0.52 -15.06
CA ALA A 164 -10.56 1.41 -14.39
C ALA A 164 -11.28 2.38 -13.45
N VAL A 165 -12.50 2.79 -13.78
CA VAL A 165 -13.32 3.66 -12.92
C VAL A 165 -13.69 2.93 -11.64
N HIS A 166 -14.16 1.67 -11.75
CA HIS A 166 -14.43 0.84 -10.59
C HIS A 166 -13.19 0.62 -9.72
N LYS A 167 -12.02 0.35 -10.33
CA LYS A 167 -10.74 0.23 -9.63
C LYS A 167 -10.42 1.50 -8.85
N TRP A 168 -10.36 2.65 -9.51
CA TRP A 168 -9.97 3.91 -8.86
C TRP A 168 -11.03 4.41 -7.86
N TYR A 169 -12.32 4.21 -8.14
CA TYR A 169 -13.39 4.50 -7.18
C TYR A 169 -13.21 3.70 -5.89
N SER A 170 -12.86 2.41 -5.97
CA SER A 170 -12.63 1.58 -4.78
C SER A 170 -11.44 2.07 -3.92
N ILE A 171 -10.36 2.52 -4.56
CA ILE A 171 -9.17 3.07 -3.90
C ILE A 171 -9.53 4.37 -3.18
N PHE A 172 -10.13 5.32 -3.90
CA PHE A 172 -10.50 6.61 -3.32
C PHE A 172 -11.61 6.50 -2.28
N LEU A 173 -12.53 5.53 -2.40
CA LEU A 173 -13.54 5.27 -1.39
C LEU A 173 -12.90 4.85 -0.06
N ASP A 174 -11.92 3.95 -0.07
CA ASP A 174 -11.18 3.55 1.14
C ASP A 174 -10.38 4.71 1.74
N MET A 175 -9.67 5.47 0.89
CA MET A 175 -8.87 6.62 1.32
C MET A 175 -9.73 7.73 1.94
N ARG A 176 -10.84 8.09 1.30
CA ARG A 176 -11.77 9.11 1.84
C ARG A 176 -12.38 8.64 3.14
N ALA A 177 -12.88 7.40 3.20
CA ALA A 177 -13.50 6.86 4.40
C ALA A 177 -12.52 6.76 5.59
N ALA A 178 -11.21 6.68 5.34
CA ALA A 178 -10.19 6.76 6.39
C ALA A 178 -10.15 8.14 7.07
N TYR A 179 -10.46 9.23 6.37
CA TYR A 179 -10.57 10.58 6.94
C TYR A 179 -11.85 10.76 7.78
N ASP A 180 -12.92 10.04 7.46
CA ASP A 180 -14.16 10.01 8.24
C ASP A 180 -14.03 9.15 9.52
N GLY A 181 -12.90 8.44 9.66
CA GLY A 181 -12.55 7.63 10.81
C GLY A 181 -12.77 6.13 10.61
N ILE A 182 -12.24 5.34 11.55
CA ILE A 182 -12.18 3.88 11.45
C ILE A 182 -13.58 3.24 11.28
N LYS A 183 -14.59 3.78 11.97
CA LYS A 183 -15.98 3.31 11.86
C LYS A 183 -16.50 3.44 10.43
N ALA A 184 -16.35 4.64 9.84
CA ALA A 184 -16.79 4.91 8.48
C ALA A 184 -16.04 4.04 7.46
N ARG A 185 -14.72 3.91 7.61
CA ARG A 185 -13.90 3.02 6.77
C ARG A 185 -14.39 1.57 6.82
N ILE A 186 -14.65 1.03 8.01
CA ILE A 186 -15.16 -0.34 8.17
C ILE A 186 -16.54 -0.52 7.52
N THR A 187 -17.42 0.48 7.64
CA THR A 187 -18.73 0.47 6.96
C THR A 187 -18.60 0.37 5.45
N GLN A 188 -17.57 0.99 4.85
CA GLN A 188 -17.37 1.02 3.40
C GLN A 188 -16.66 -0.22 2.83
N LEU A 189 -16.09 -1.11 3.66
CA LEU A 189 -15.35 -2.30 3.19
C LEU A 189 -16.14 -3.18 2.19
N PRO A 190 -17.45 -3.46 2.39
CA PRO A 190 -18.23 -4.23 1.42
C PRO A 190 -18.39 -3.51 0.06
N ASN A 191 -18.53 -2.18 0.08
CA ASN A 191 -18.63 -1.37 -1.14
C ASN A 191 -17.31 -1.37 -1.90
N VAL A 192 -16.18 -1.22 -1.21
CA VAL A 192 -14.83 -1.35 -1.81
C VAL A 192 -14.71 -2.70 -2.52
N LYS A 193 -15.04 -3.81 -1.85
CA LYS A 193 -15.01 -5.15 -2.45
C LYS A 193 -15.94 -5.28 -3.66
N LYS A 194 -17.16 -4.74 -3.57
CA LYS A 194 -18.14 -4.75 -4.67
C LYS A 194 -17.58 -4.11 -5.94
N HIS A 195 -16.95 -2.93 -5.81
CA HIS A 195 -16.37 -2.24 -6.96
C HIS A 195 -15.13 -2.98 -7.51
N LEU A 196 -14.29 -3.56 -6.65
CA LEU A 196 -13.15 -4.39 -7.09
C LEU A 196 -13.59 -5.64 -7.87
N LEU A 197 -14.62 -6.34 -7.39
CA LEU A 197 -15.19 -7.49 -8.09
C LEU A 197 -15.77 -7.08 -9.45
N ARG A 198 -16.48 -5.95 -9.50
CA ARG A 198 -17.01 -5.41 -10.76
C ARG A 198 -15.89 -5.05 -11.75
N ALA A 199 -14.78 -4.49 -11.28
CA ALA A 199 -13.62 -4.21 -12.12
C ALA A 199 -13.02 -5.51 -12.71
N ILE A 200 -12.95 -6.60 -11.95
CA ILE A 200 -12.45 -7.90 -12.43
C ILE A 200 -13.43 -8.55 -13.41
N GLU A 201 -14.74 -8.42 -13.19
CA GLU A 201 -15.75 -8.88 -14.17
C GLU A 201 -15.58 -8.20 -15.53
N LEU A 202 -15.27 -6.91 -15.53
CA LEU A 202 -15.09 -6.10 -16.74
C LEU A 202 -13.71 -6.31 -17.38
N ASN A 203 -12.66 -6.48 -16.57
CA ASN A 203 -11.31 -6.78 -17.04
C ASN A 203 -10.60 -7.77 -16.09
N PRO A 204 -10.68 -9.09 -16.37
CA PRO A 204 -10.10 -10.11 -15.49
C PRO A 204 -8.57 -10.18 -15.55
N LYS A 205 -7.92 -9.48 -16.50
CA LYS A 205 -6.47 -9.47 -16.69
C LYS A 205 -5.78 -8.29 -16.01
N ASP A 206 -6.52 -7.40 -15.34
CA ASP A 206 -5.92 -6.26 -14.64
C ASP A 206 -5.22 -6.72 -13.35
N ALA A 207 -3.91 -6.95 -13.44
CA ALA A 207 -3.06 -7.40 -12.34
C ALA A 207 -3.17 -6.49 -11.10
N THR A 208 -3.30 -5.17 -11.29
CA THR A 208 -3.47 -4.22 -10.20
C THR A 208 -4.77 -4.44 -9.43
N THR A 209 -5.91 -4.64 -10.08
CA THR A 209 -7.18 -4.91 -9.39
C THR A 209 -7.12 -6.23 -8.63
N LEU A 210 -6.52 -7.27 -9.22
CA LEU A 210 -6.31 -8.57 -8.55
C LEU A 210 -5.46 -8.40 -7.29
N TYR A 211 -4.36 -7.64 -7.37
CA TYR A 211 -3.54 -7.30 -6.21
C TYR A 211 -4.34 -6.55 -5.13
N ILE A 212 -5.11 -5.53 -5.49
CA ILE A 212 -5.90 -4.75 -4.52
C ILE A 212 -6.95 -5.64 -3.82
N LEU A 213 -7.56 -6.58 -4.55
CA LEU A 213 -8.50 -7.53 -3.97
C LEU A 213 -7.82 -8.54 -3.04
N GLY A 214 -6.62 -9.03 -3.40
CA GLY A 214 -5.80 -9.84 -2.51
C GLY A 214 -5.40 -9.08 -1.24
N TYR A 215 -5.04 -7.80 -1.38
CA TYR A 215 -4.71 -6.92 -0.26
C TYR A 215 -5.92 -6.68 0.65
N TRP A 216 -7.11 -6.51 0.07
CA TRP A 216 -8.36 -6.45 0.82
C TRP A 216 -8.56 -7.73 1.64
N CYS A 217 -8.46 -8.91 1.00
CA CYS A 217 -8.60 -10.21 1.67
C CYS A 217 -7.60 -10.37 2.83
N TYR A 218 -6.33 -10.07 2.57
CA TYR A 218 -5.26 -10.13 3.57
C TYR A 218 -5.58 -9.25 4.78
N ASN A 219 -6.00 -8.01 4.56
CA ASN A 219 -6.30 -7.06 5.64
C ASN A 219 -7.53 -7.45 6.46
N ILE A 220 -8.55 -8.05 5.84
CA ILE A 220 -9.71 -8.59 6.55
C ILE A 220 -9.29 -9.79 7.40
N ALA A 221 -8.50 -10.71 6.84
CA ALA A 221 -7.98 -11.87 7.56
C ALA A 221 -7.09 -11.45 8.76
N SER A 222 -6.23 -10.44 8.56
CA SER A 222 -5.34 -9.88 9.58
C SER A 222 -5.97 -8.75 10.40
N MET A 223 -7.29 -8.56 10.35
CA MET A 223 -7.95 -7.43 11.00
C MET A 223 -7.70 -7.46 12.52
N PRO A 224 -7.23 -6.34 13.14
CA PRO A 224 -7.05 -6.25 14.58
C PRO A 224 -8.34 -6.49 15.37
N TRP A 225 -8.22 -7.03 16.59
CA TRP A 225 -9.38 -7.38 17.43
C TRP A 225 -10.37 -6.23 17.65
N TYR A 226 -9.88 -5.00 17.81
CA TYR A 226 -10.73 -3.83 18.07
C TYR A 226 -11.50 -3.41 16.81
N GLN A 227 -10.89 -3.52 15.63
CA GLN A 227 -11.59 -3.32 14.36
C GLN A 227 -12.66 -4.39 14.15
N ARG A 228 -12.37 -5.66 14.52
CA ARG A 228 -13.38 -6.73 14.49
C ARG A 228 -14.57 -6.43 15.39
N LYS A 229 -14.33 -5.91 16.61
CA LYS A 229 -15.43 -5.47 17.50
C LYS A 229 -16.27 -4.35 16.89
N ILE A 230 -15.64 -3.36 16.26
CA ILE A 230 -16.36 -2.30 15.53
C ILE A 230 -17.20 -2.91 14.40
N ALA A 231 -16.62 -3.82 13.62
CA ALA A 231 -17.32 -4.51 12.55
C ALA A 231 -18.53 -5.32 13.06
N SER A 232 -18.38 -6.07 14.16
CA SER A 232 -19.48 -6.80 14.82
C SER A 232 -20.58 -5.90 15.38
N ALA A 233 -20.28 -4.64 15.71
CA ALA A 233 -21.27 -3.68 16.17
C ALA A 233 -22.05 -3.03 15.00
N ILE A 234 -21.44 -2.93 13.83
CA ILE A 234 -22.05 -2.32 12.63
C ILE A 234 -22.83 -3.35 11.82
N PHE A 235 -22.27 -4.56 11.68
CA PHE A 235 -22.78 -5.61 10.81
C PHE A 235 -23.34 -6.78 11.63
N ALA A 236 -24.48 -7.31 11.20
CA ALA A 236 -25.00 -8.58 11.74
C ALA A 236 -24.01 -9.73 11.48
N THR A 237 -23.36 -9.72 10.32
CA THR A 237 -22.25 -10.61 9.95
C THR A 237 -21.09 -9.77 9.41
N PRO A 238 -19.99 -9.63 10.17
CA PRO A 238 -18.81 -8.90 9.73
C PRO A 238 -18.23 -9.44 8.42
N PRO A 239 -17.61 -8.60 7.58
CA PRO A 239 -16.86 -9.08 6.44
C PRO A 239 -15.74 -10.01 6.92
N THR A 240 -15.71 -11.23 6.38
CA THR A 240 -14.69 -12.25 6.66
C THR A 240 -13.95 -12.59 5.39
N SER A 241 -12.70 -13.01 5.55
CA SER A 241 -11.80 -13.47 4.48
C SER A 241 -10.66 -14.27 5.11
N SER A 242 -9.90 -14.99 4.30
CA SER A 242 -8.77 -15.82 4.74
C SER A 242 -7.47 -15.47 4.02
N PHE A 243 -6.35 -15.94 4.58
CA PHE A 243 -5.06 -15.85 3.92
C PHE A 243 -4.99 -16.70 2.64
N ASP A 244 -5.74 -17.81 2.56
CA ASP A 244 -5.88 -18.61 1.34
C ASP A 244 -6.56 -17.83 0.21
N GLU A 245 -7.64 -17.09 0.51
CA GLU A 245 -8.30 -16.22 -0.46
C GLU A 245 -7.36 -15.12 -0.96
N ALA A 246 -6.60 -14.50 -0.04
CA ALA A 246 -5.60 -13.49 -0.39
C ALA A 246 -4.53 -14.09 -1.33
N LEU A 247 -4.03 -15.28 -1.01
CA LEU A 247 -3.04 -15.98 -1.82
C LEU A 247 -3.55 -16.22 -3.25
N ILE A 248 -4.79 -16.69 -3.41
CA ILE A 248 -5.39 -16.92 -4.74
C ILE A 248 -5.34 -15.65 -5.59
N TYR A 249 -5.72 -14.49 -5.03
CA TYR A 249 -5.73 -13.25 -5.79
C TYR A 249 -4.33 -12.71 -6.09
N PHE A 250 -3.40 -12.80 -5.14
CA PHE A 250 -2.02 -12.40 -5.39
C PHE A 250 -1.33 -13.29 -6.44
N SER A 251 -1.60 -14.60 -6.43
CA SER A 251 -1.12 -15.52 -7.45
C SER A 251 -1.72 -15.21 -8.83
N LYS A 252 -3.03 -14.93 -8.90
CA LYS A 252 -3.67 -14.50 -10.16
C LYS A 252 -3.10 -13.18 -10.68
N ALA A 253 -2.76 -12.24 -9.81
CA ALA A 253 -2.12 -10.98 -10.22
C ALA A 253 -0.76 -11.26 -10.88
N GLU A 254 0.02 -12.18 -10.30
CA GLU A 254 1.32 -12.60 -10.85
C GLU A 254 1.20 -13.41 -12.15
N GLU A 255 0.14 -14.20 -12.29
CA GLU A 255 -0.18 -14.91 -13.55
C GLU A 255 -0.63 -13.95 -14.66
N ALA A 256 -1.32 -12.87 -14.30
CA ALA A 256 -1.83 -11.89 -15.25
C ALA A 256 -0.72 -11.00 -15.84
N ASP A 257 0.21 -10.54 -14.99
CA ASP A 257 1.39 -9.78 -15.42
C ASP A 257 2.59 -10.12 -14.51
N PRO A 258 3.50 -11.02 -14.93
CA PRO A 258 4.61 -11.45 -14.10
C PRO A 258 5.55 -10.31 -13.74
N ASN A 259 5.94 -10.22 -12.46
CA ASN A 259 6.89 -9.24 -11.94
C ASN A 259 6.47 -7.77 -12.22
N PHE A 260 5.17 -7.49 -12.24
CA PHE A 260 4.62 -6.17 -12.52
C PHE A 260 4.76 -5.19 -11.35
N TYR A 261 4.66 -5.69 -10.11
CA TYR A 261 4.62 -4.85 -8.91
C TYR A 261 5.33 -5.50 -7.73
N SER A 262 6.32 -4.81 -7.16
CA SER A 262 7.12 -5.32 -6.04
C SER A 262 6.26 -5.66 -4.81
N GLN A 263 5.19 -4.88 -4.57
CA GLN A 263 4.33 -5.12 -3.42
C GLN A 263 3.52 -6.40 -3.59
N ASN A 264 3.20 -6.84 -4.82
CA ASN A 264 2.55 -8.14 -5.02
C ASN A 264 3.46 -9.28 -4.52
N LEU A 265 4.75 -9.24 -4.88
CA LEU A 265 5.75 -10.22 -4.42
C LEU A 265 5.93 -10.18 -2.89
N LEU A 266 5.99 -8.98 -2.32
CA LEU A 266 6.08 -8.81 -0.86
C LEU A 266 4.85 -9.40 -0.16
N MET A 267 3.65 -9.16 -0.70
CA MET A 267 2.41 -9.66 -0.14
C MET A 267 2.25 -11.18 -0.31
N LEU A 268 2.72 -11.75 -1.43
CA LEU A 268 2.85 -13.20 -1.59
C LEU A 268 3.74 -13.79 -0.49
N GLY A 269 4.93 -13.22 -0.29
CA GLY A 269 5.85 -13.63 0.77
C GLY A 269 5.24 -13.56 2.16
N LYS A 270 4.58 -12.44 2.50
CA LYS A 270 3.88 -12.26 3.79
C LYS A 270 2.72 -13.23 3.97
N THR A 271 1.97 -13.52 2.91
CA THR A 271 0.84 -14.44 2.95
C THR A 271 1.31 -15.87 3.17
N TYR A 272 2.37 -16.31 2.48
CA TYR A 272 2.98 -17.63 2.74
C TYR A 272 3.54 -17.76 4.15
N LEU A 273 4.09 -16.70 4.76
CA LEU A 273 4.48 -16.73 6.17
C LEU A 273 3.27 -16.95 7.10
N LYS A 274 2.11 -16.35 6.79
CA LYS A 274 0.87 -16.54 7.55
C LYS A 274 0.28 -17.94 7.39
N LEU A 275 0.56 -18.59 6.28
CA LEU A 275 0.18 -19.97 5.97
C LEU A 275 1.25 -21.00 6.40
N GLU A 276 2.31 -20.57 7.09
CA GLU A 276 3.42 -21.41 7.57
C GLU A 276 4.24 -22.11 6.45
N GLU A 277 4.09 -21.67 5.21
CA GLU A 277 4.84 -22.18 4.05
C GLU A 277 6.18 -21.44 3.88
N ASN A 278 7.09 -21.67 4.84
CA ASN A 278 8.33 -20.91 5.00
C ASN A 278 9.26 -20.91 3.76
N GLU A 279 9.30 -22.00 2.99
CA GLU A 279 10.15 -22.09 1.79
C GLU A 279 9.65 -21.16 0.68
N LYS A 280 8.35 -21.21 0.37
CA LYS A 280 7.73 -20.31 -0.63
C LYS A 280 7.78 -18.86 -0.16
N ALA A 281 7.54 -18.61 1.13
CA ALA A 281 7.70 -17.30 1.72
C ALA A 281 9.10 -16.73 1.47
N ARG A 282 10.15 -17.50 1.77
CA ARG A 282 11.54 -17.10 1.54
C ARG A 282 11.81 -16.80 0.06
N TYR A 283 11.27 -17.62 -0.85
CA TYR A 283 11.40 -17.41 -2.28
C TYR A 283 10.81 -16.05 -2.72
N PHE A 284 9.55 -15.78 -2.40
CA PHE A 284 8.89 -14.53 -2.81
C PHE A 284 9.46 -13.29 -2.12
N LEU A 285 9.84 -13.38 -0.84
CA LEU A 285 10.52 -12.29 -0.15
C LEU A 285 11.89 -11.99 -0.76
N LYS A 286 12.61 -13.03 -1.19
CA LYS A 286 13.89 -12.84 -1.91
C LYS A 286 13.66 -12.16 -3.26
N LEU A 287 12.65 -12.58 -4.03
CA LEU A 287 12.29 -11.90 -5.28
C LEU A 287 11.95 -10.42 -5.04
N ALA A 288 11.12 -10.13 -4.03
CA ALA A 288 10.77 -8.77 -3.66
C ALA A 288 12.01 -7.93 -3.27
N SER A 289 12.98 -8.51 -2.55
CA SER A 289 14.22 -7.83 -2.17
C SER A 289 15.17 -7.55 -3.34
N LEU A 290 15.08 -8.34 -4.41
CA LEU A 290 15.89 -8.21 -5.62
C LEU A 290 15.19 -7.38 -6.70
N TYR A 291 14.00 -6.85 -6.40
CA TYR A 291 13.21 -6.11 -7.37
C TYR A 291 13.89 -4.77 -7.68
N PRO A 292 14.13 -4.44 -8.97
CA PRO A 292 14.73 -3.16 -9.33
C PRO A 292 13.75 -2.04 -8.95
N PRO A 293 14.17 -1.03 -8.17
CA PRO A 293 13.26 0.02 -7.74
C PRO A 293 12.76 0.81 -8.96
N ARG A 294 11.45 0.75 -9.22
CA ARG A 294 10.79 1.50 -10.31
C ARG A 294 10.04 2.72 -9.79
N THR A 295 9.61 2.67 -8.54
CA THR A 295 8.88 3.73 -7.84
C THR A 295 9.56 4.06 -6.52
N ASP A 296 9.25 5.22 -5.94
CA ASP A 296 9.71 5.59 -4.59
C ASP A 296 9.27 4.57 -3.54
N ASP A 297 8.07 4.00 -3.68
CA ASP A 297 7.59 2.90 -2.83
C ASP A 297 8.50 1.67 -2.93
N ASP A 298 8.96 1.32 -4.14
CA ASP A 298 9.91 0.21 -4.33
C ASP A 298 11.27 0.53 -3.72
N LEU A 299 11.75 1.78 -3.89
CA LEU A 299 12.99 2.23 -3.29
C LEU A 299 12.91 2.16 -1.77
N GLN A 300 11.80 2.61 -1.17
CA GLN A 300 11.56 2.52 0.27
C GLN A 300 11.44 1.08 0.75
N ASN A 301 10.79 0.19 0.00
CA ASN A 301 10.66 -1.23 0.36
C ASN A 301 12.00 -1.98 0.25
N VAL A 302 12.78 -1.71 -0.80
CA VAL A 302 14.14 -2.25 -0.97
C VAL A 302 15.06 -1.67 0.08
N LEU A 303 14.99 -0.38 0.38
CA LEU A 303 15.77 0.23 1.47
C LEU A 303 15.35 -0.33 2.84
N ALA A 304 14.06 -0.49 3.12
CA ALA A 304 13.59 -1.04 4.39
C ALA A 304 14.00 -2.52 4.59
N GLY A 305 13.97 -3.31 3.50
CA GLY A 305 14.38 -4.71 3.50
C GLY A 305 15.91 -4.92 3.45
N ALA A 306 16.63 -4.12 2.67
CA ALA A 306 18.07 -4.24 2.45
C ALA A 306 18.91 -3.49 3.47
N LEU A 307 18.40 -2.39 4.05
CA LEU A 307 19.19 -1.66 5.04
C LEU A 307 19.38 -2.53 6.26
N PHE A 308 18.37 -3.21 6.80
CA PHE A 308 18.54 -3.68 8.18
C PHE A 308 17.84 -4.97 8.59
N GLY A 309 16.54 -5.10 8.33
CA GLY A 309 15.75 -6.04 9.11
C GLY A 309 15.98 -5.93 10.64
N ILE A 310 15.30 -6.83 11.35
CA ILE A 310 15.66 -7.35 12.67
C ILE A 310 17.05 -6.98 13.23
N HIS A 311 17.97 -7.79 12.72
CA HIS A 311 19.18 -8.18 13.40
C HIS A 311 20.37 -7.31 13.00
N VAL A 312 20.26 -6.55 11.91
CA VAL A 312 21.30 -5.63 11.44
C VAL A 312 20.92 -4.17 11.74
N GLY A 313 19.62 -3.84 11.79
CA GLY A 313 19.13 -2.49 12.11
C GLY A 313 19.34 -2.06 13.52
N PHE A 314 19.01 -2.95 14.45
CA PHE A 314 19.14 -2.64 15.87
C PHE A 314 20.60 -2.33 16.27
N PRO A 315 21.62 -3.11 15.84
CA PRO A 315 23.02 -2.75 16.09
C PRO A 315 23.46 -1.45 15.42
N LEU A 316 23.08 -1.22 14.16
CA LEU A 316 23.56 -0.04 13.43
C LEU A 316 22.92 1.26 13.95
N ALA A 317 21.63 1.23 14.29
CA ALA A 317 20.95 2.36 14.92
C ALA A 317 21.61 2.72 16.26
N CYS A 318 21.91 1.73 17.10
CA CYS A 318 22.65 1.95 18.34
C CYS A 318 24.02 2.60 18.10
N PHE A 319 24.73 2.19 17.05
CA PHE A 319 26.05 2.73 16.71
C PHE A 319 25.97 4.18 16.21
N LEU A 320 25.02 4.49 15.32
CA LEU A 320 24.81 5.86 14.83
C LEU A 320 24.35 6.81 15.93
N THR A 321 23.48 6.38 16.84
CA THR A 321 23.07 7.20 17.99
C THR A 321 24.23 7.43 18.95
N GLY A 322 25.09 6.42 19.15
CA GLY A 322 26.33 6.57 19.91
C GLY A 322 27.27 7.60 19.29
N ILE A 323 27.44 7.60 17.96
CA ILE A 323 28.24 8.61 17.25
C ILE A 323 27.60 10.00 17.39
N GLY A 324 26.28 10.12 17.17
CA GLY A 324 25.56 11.38 17.29
C GLY A 324 25.68 12.01 18.67
N ALA A 325 25.47 11.21 19.74
CA ALA A 325 25.65 11.66 21.12
C ALA A 325 27.10 12.08 21.41
N THR A 326 28.08 11.34 20.90
CA THR A 326 29.51 11.67 21.03
C THR A 326 29.83 12.98 20.33
N CYS A 327 29.30 13.20 19.11
CA CYS A 327 29.46 14.45 18.36
C CYS A 327 28.81 15.63 19.09
N CYS A 328 27.60 15.47 19.65
CA CYS A 328 26.94 16.50 20.44
C CYS A 328 27.73 16.84 21.73
N TYR A 329 28.29 15.83 22.40
CA TYR A 329 29.15 16.04 23.57
C TYR A 329 30.44 16.77 23.20
N LEU A 330 31.13 16.35 22.13
CA LEU A 330 32.35 17.01 21.65
C LEU A 330 32.07 18.45 21.21
N TRP A 331 30.96 18.70 20.53
CA TRP A 331 30.52 20.04 20.17
C TRP A 331 30.27 20.89 21.42
N SER A 332 29.53 20.35 22.40
CA SER A 332 29.30 21.04 23.69
C SER A 332 30.59 21.27 24.47
N TYR A 333 31.57 20.36 24.39
CA TYR A 333 32.86 20.49 25.06
C TYR A 333 33.73 21.57 24.41
N TRP A 334 33.74 21.65 23.07
CA TRP A 334 34.58 22.60 22.34
C TRP A 334 34.01 24.03 22.31
N LEU A 335 32.69 24.20 22.28
CA LEU A 335 32.05 25.52 22.25
C LEU A 335 31.50 25.98 23.60
N GLY A 336 31.01 25.04 24.41
CA GLY A 336 30.31 25.37 25.66
C GLY A 336 31.22 25.53 26.87
N LYS A 337 32.38 24.85 26.90
CA LYS A 337 33.27 24.88 28.08
C LYS A 337 33.81 26.28 28.35
N ASP A 338 34.38 26.92 27.33
CA ASP A 338 34.97 28.26 27.46
C ASP A 338 33.89 29.33 27.74
N LEU A 339 32.68 29.14 27.19
CA LEU A 339 31.54 30.04 27.39
C LEU A 339 30.96 29.95 28.81
N ILE A 340 30.89 28.74 29.37
CA ILE A 340 30.34 28.48 30.71
C ILE A 340 31.34 28.88 31.80
N GLU A 341 32.64 28.63 31.60
CA GLU A 341 33.70 29.10 32.51
C GLU A 341 33.76 30.63 32.57
N TYR A 342 33.48 31.31 31.45
CA TYR A 342 33.42 32.77 31.39
C TYR A 342 32.22 33.37 32.13
N TYR A 343 31.01 32.81 31.99
CA TYR A 343 29.79 33.37 32.58
C TYR A 343 29.48 32.89 34.01
N ILE A 344 29.93 31.70 34.45
CA ILE A 344 29.55 31.12 35.76
C ILE A 344 30.72 30.38 36.47
N PRO A 345 31.84 31.07 36.79
CA PRO A 345 33.03 30.43 37.35
C PRO A 345 32.85 29.90 38.79
N ASN A 346 32.06 30.59 39.63
CA ASN A 346 31.95 30.27 41.06
C ASN A 346 31.04 29.08 41.36
N LYS A 347 30.05 28.76 40.50
CA LYS A 347 29.19 27.58 40.68
C LYS A 347 29.85 26.30 40.11
N MET A 348 30.76 26.44 39.14
CA MET A 348 31.46 25.31 38.54
C MET A 348 32.48 24.67 39.49
N LYS A 349 33.18 25.47 40.31
CA LYS A 349 34.13 24.95 41.32
C LYS A 349 33.45 24.06 42.36
N VAL A 350 32.27 24.47 42.85
CA VAL A 350 31.47 23.70 43.81
C VAL A 350 30.95 22.39 43.19
N LEU A 351 30.64 22.38 41.90
CA LEU A 351 30.23 21.16 41.18
C LEU A 351 31.41 20.23 40.89
N GLN A 352 32.58 20.76 40.53
CA GLN A 352 33.80 20.00 40.29
C GLN A 352 34.31 19.33 41.57
N GLU A 353 34.29 20.02 42.73
CA GLU A 353 34.64 19.43 44.03
C GLU A 353 33.71 18.27 44.42
N LYS A 354 32.40 18.39 44.14
CA LYS A 354 31.43 17.31 44.41
C LYS A 354 31.56 16.12 43.47
N VAL A 355 32.00 16.33 42.22
CA VAL A 355 32.15 15.26 41.21
C VAL A 355 33.50 14.53 41.35
N CYS A 356 34.54 15.19 41.90
CA CYS A 356 35.87 14.59 42.11
C CYS A 356 35.89 13.40 43.10
N GLN A 357 34.81 13.17 43.85
CA GLN A 357 34.68 12.05 44.79
C GLN A 357 34.10 10.77 44.17
N ILE A 358 33.74 10.76 42.87
CA ILE A 358 33.06 9.62 42.23
C ILE A 358 33.93 9.06 41.10
N ASP A 359 34.14 7.73 41.08
CA ASP A 359 34.87 7.06 40.00
C ASP A 359 34.11 7.14 38.68
N VAL A 360 34.58 8.05 37.82
CA VAL A 360 33.95 8.46 36.57
C VAL A 360 33.76 7.30 35.59
N ARG A 361 34.58 6.24 35.67
CA ARG A 361 34.47 5.05 34.80
C ARG A 361 33.22 4.22 35.12
N HIS A 362 32.91 4.03 36.39
CA HIS A 362 31.70 3.32 36.81
C HIS A 362 30.43 4.15 36.56
N LEU A 363 30.51 5.48 36.70
CA LEU A 363 29.41 6.38 36.37
C LEU A 363 29.13 6.40 34.86
N TYR A 364 30.16 6.44 34.02
CA TYR A 364 29.99 6.45 32.56
C TYR A 364 29.42 5.11 32.06
N ILE A 365 29.97 3.98 32.50
CA ILE A 365 29.48 2.64 32.09
C ILE A 365 28.05 2.40 32.59
N SER A 366 27.74 2.76 33.84
CA SER A 366 26.39 2.60 34.40
C SER A 366 25.36 3.52 33.74
N VAL A 367 25.70 4.78 33.46
CA VAL A 367 24.81 5.74 32.80
C VAL A 367 24.61 5.38 31.32
N SER A 368 25.67 4.96 30.61
CA SER A 368 25.57 4.54 29.21
C SER A 368 24.80 3.23 29.05
N ALA A 369 25.05 2.22 29.88
CA ALA A 369 24.34 0.95 29.80
C ALA A 369 22.88 1.06 30.28
N ALA A 370 22.62 1.81 31.36
CA ALA A 370 21.28 1.89 31.96
C ALA A 370 20.37 2.97 31.33
N ARG A 371 20.91 3.97 30.60
CA ARG A 371 20.08 5.00 29.95
C ARG A 371 20.03 4.90 28.42
N LEU A 372 21.15 4.64 27.74
CA LEU A 372 21.18 4.64 26.26
C LEU A 372 20.67 3.33 25.66
N MET A 373 20.93 2.18 26.30
CA MET A 373 20.51 0.89 25.74
C MET A 373 18.98 0.70 25.78
N PRO A 374 18.28 1.00 26.90
CA PRO A 374 16.82 0.95 26.94
C PRO A 374 16.21 2.03 26.05
N TYR A 375 16.75 3.25 26.06
CA TYR A 375 16.27 4.33 25.19
C TYR A 375 16.39 3.95 23.72
N ASN A 376 17.57 3.54 23.23
CA ASN A 376 17.77 3.15 21.83
C ASN A 376 16.94 1.94 21.42
N PHE A 377 16.75 0.95 22.32
CA PHE A 377 15.82 -0.15 22.09
C PHE A 377 14.38 0.35 21.95
N LEU A 378 13.95 1.26 22.82
CA LEU A 378 12.64 1.91 22.74
C LEU A 378 12.49 2.77 21.48
N THR A 379 13.52 3.49 21.04
CA THR A 379 13.47 4.31 19.81
C THR A 379 13.46 3.46 18.56
N VAL A 380 14.21 2.35 18.53
CA VAL A 380 14.20 1.40 17.41
C VAL A 380 12.88 0.64 17.37
N GLN A 381 12.36 0.20 18.52
CA GLN A 381 11.06 -0.46 18.61
C GLN A 381 9.92 0.52 18.29
N ALA A 382 10.01 1.77 18.72
CA ALA A 382 9.08 2.82 18.33
C ALA A 382 9.20 3.13 16.82
N GLY A 383 10.41 3.18 16.27
CA GLY A 383 10.68 3.37 14.84
C GLY A 383 10.19 2.22 13.97
N GLU A 384 10.28 0.98 14.44
CA GLU A 384 9.71 -0.21 13.81
C GLU A 384 8.17 -0.17 13.85
N ILE A 385 7.60 0.18 15.00
CA ILE A 385 6.17 0.41 15.14
C ILE A 385 5.74 1.52 14.18
N LEU A 386 6.40 2.69 14.17
CA LEU A 386 6.14 3.82 13.27
C LEU A 386 6.29 3.46 11.80
N GLY A 387 7.30 2.67 11.42
CA GLY A 387 7.50 2.16 10.06
C GLY A 387 6.43 1.16 9.62
N SER A 388 5.72 0.56 10.59
CA SER A 388 4.53 -0.26 10.34
C SER A 388 3.22 0.54 10.32
N LEU A 389 3.24 1.83 10.70
CA LEU A 389 2.06 2.70 10.67
C LEU A 389 1.94 3.40 9.32
N THR A 390 0.91 3.09 8.56
CA THR A 390 0.60 3.75 7.29
C THR A 390 -0.37 4.93 7.46
N SER A 391 -0.84 5.17 8.69
CA SER A 391 -1.82 6.21 9.04
C SER A 391 -1.73 6.64 10.51
N VAL A 392 -1.99 7.92 10.80
CA VAL A 392 -2.04 8.52 12.15
C VAL A 392 -3.09 7.85 13.06
N ASN A 393 -4.12 7.24 12.48
CA ASN A 393 -5.13 6.49 13.20
C ASN A 393 -4.60 5.17 13.80
N GLU A 394 -3.44 4.70 13.35
CA GLU A 394 -2.80 3.50 13.90
C GLU A 394 -1.97 3.78 15.16
N LEU A 395 -1.66 5.06 15.40
CA LEU A 395 -0.96 5.56 16.59
C LEU A 395 -1.85 5.50 17.85
N ILE A 396 -3.17 5.61 17.67
CA ILE A 396 -4.19 5.59 18.74
C ILE A 396 -4.75 4.16 19.00
N LYS A 397 -4.27 3.14 18.28
CA LYS A 397 -4.67 1.75 18.56
C LYS A 397 -4.34 1.41 20.01
N VAL A 398 -5.31 0.86 20.73
CA VAL A 398 -5.16 0.47 22.15
C VAL A 398 -3.94 -0.42 22.37
N ASP A 399 -3.60 -1.31 21.42
CA ASP A 399 -2.40 -2.15 21.49
C ASP A 399 -1.09 -1.35 21.36
N THR A 400 -1.04 -0.37 20.45
CA THR A 400 0.11 0.54 20.29
C THR A 400 0.25 1.46 21.49
N VAL A 401 -0.87 2.01 21.99
CA VAL A 401 -0.90 2.88 23.18
C VAL A 401 -0.50 2.09 24.43
N ILE A 402 -0.97 0.86 24.61
CA ILE A 402 -0.55 -0.01 25.72
C ILE A 402 0.92 -0.35 25.61
N LYS A 403 1.42 -0.71 24.42
CA LYS A 403 2.86 -0.97 24.21
C LYS A 403 3.71 0.26 24.51
N LEU A 404 3.33 1.43 24.02
CA LEU A 404 3.98 2.72 24.31
C LEU A 404 3.90 3.07 25.80
N ALA A 405 2.77 2.82 26.46
CA ALA A 405 2.59 3.07 27.89
C ALA A 405 3.42 2.11 28.76
N VAL A 406 3.45 0.82 28.43
CA VAL A 406 4.30 -0.18 29.10
C VAL A 406 5.77 0.17 28.92
N MET A 407 6.18 0.55 27.72
CA MET A 407 7.52 1.04 27.43
C MET A 407 7.89 2.29 28.24
N ALA A 408 6.98 3.26 28.34
CA ALA A 408 7.16 4.45 29.17
C ALA A 408 7.23 4.11 30.67
N CYS A 409 6.40 3.19 31.16
CA CYS A 409 6.44 2.71 32.55
C CYS A 409 7.76 2.00 32.85
N VAL A 410 8.23 1.11 31.97
CA VAL A 410 9.51 0.40 32.12
C VAL A 410 10.69 1.39 32.08
N ALA A 411 10.63 2.42 31.23
CA ALA A 411 11.63 3.49 31.20
C ALA A 411 11.67 4.34 32.50
N LEU A 412 10.55 4.42 33.24
CA LEU A 412 10.45 5.12 34.52
C LEU A 412 10.93 4.30 35.72
N VAL A 413 10.99 2.96 35.61
CA VAL A 413 11.41 2.08 36.71
C VAL A 413 12.80 2.44 37.27
N PRO A 414 13.85 2.68 36.46
CA PRO A 414 15.16 3.09 36.97
C PRO A 414 15.13 4.45 37.68
N ALA A 415 14.33 5.39 37.19
CA ALA A 415 14.19 6.72 37.78
C ALA A 415 13.46 6.68 39.13
N LEU A 416 12.43 5.83 39.26
CA LEU A 416 11.71 5.62 40.51
C LEU A 416 12.52 4.80 41.53
N TYR A 417 13.28 3.81 41.05
CA TYR A 417 14.16 2.99 41.89
C TYR A 417 15.30 3.82 42.48
N LEU A 418 15.99 4.64 41.69
CA LEU A 418 17.04 5.54 42.20
C LEU A 418 16.47 6.54 43.23
N ARG A 419 15.28 7.08 42.98
CA ARG A 419 14.60 7.99 43.91
C ARG A 419 14.19 7.31 45.22
N SER A 420 13.92 6.00 45.20
CA SER A 420 13.64 5.22 46.41
C SER A 420 14.90 4.90 47.20
N VAL A 421 16.04 4.73 46.54
CA VAL A 421 17.33 4.48 47.20
C VAL A 421 17.84 5.75 47.89
N ASP A 422 17.69 6.92 47.27
CA ASP A 422 18.06 8.22 47.88
C ASP A 422 17.30 8.50 49.19
N VAL A 423 16.04 8.04 49.29
CA VAL A 423 15.21 8.19 50.51
C VAL A 423 15.67 7.28 51.66
N TYR A 424 16.33 6.16 51.38
CA TYR A 424 16.89 5.28 52.42
C TYR A 424 18.28 5.70 52.91
N THR A 425 18.96 6.60 52.20
CA THR A 425 20.27 7.13 52.59
C THR A 425 20.21 8.43 53.40
N GLU A 426 19.03 9.04 53.56
CA GLU A 426 18.80 10.26 54.36
C GLU A 426 18.15 10.01 55.75
N THR A 427 17.96 8.75 56.16
CA THR A 427 17.60 8.34 57.54
C THR A 427 18.75 7.63 58.20
#